data_AF-A0A060BM87-F1
#
_entry.id   AF-A0A060BM87-F1
#
_cell.length_a   1.000
_cell.length_b   1.000
_cell.length_c   1.000
_cell.angle_alpha   90.00
_cell.angle_beta   90.00
_cell.angle_gamma   90.00
#
_symmetry.space_group_name_H-M   'P 1'
#
loop_
_entity.id
_entity.type
_entity.pdbx_description
1 polymer ?
#
loop_
_entity_poly.entity_id
_entity_poly.type
_entity_poly.pdbx_seq_one_letter_code
_entity_poly.pdbx_strand_id
1 'polypeptide(L)'
;FELILVDDGSPDRCGIICDEYAAHDARIRVIHRRNGGLSAARNAGLEAAQGEYIGFADADDSLGNDFYAQGMKVLLNDSLTDWVEMPVLVHYNHRNGQLYQPPRPAHTDGQPEILQPGSKTKLHPCLCLE
;
A
#
# COMPACT_ATOMS: atom_id res chain seq x y z
N PHE A 1 14.96 2.17 -1.68
CA PHE A 1 13.67 2.71 -1.20
C PHE A 1 13.83 3.12 0.25
N GLU A 2 12.98 4.04 0.72
CA GLU A 2 12.70 4.24 2.14
C GLU A 2 11.34 3.63 2.46
N LEU A 3 11.12 3.22 3.71
CA LEU A 3 9.84 2.71 4.18
C LEU A 3 9.37 3.59 5.33
N ILE A 4 8.19 4.19 5.19
CA ILE A 4 7.60 5.03 6.22
C ILE A 4 6.42 4.27 6.80
N LEU A 5 6.58 3.82 8.04
CA LEU A 5 5.52 3.18 8.81
C LEU A 5 4.78 4.27 9.59
N VAL A 6 3.47 4.38 9.37
CA VAL A 6 2.64 5.35 10.10
C VAL A 6 1.72 4.58 11.04
N ASP A 7 2.06 4.61 12.33
CA ASP A 7 1.21 4.12 13.40
C ASP A 7 0.19 5.23 13.75
N ASP A 8 -1.04 5.07 13.30
CA ASP A 8 -2.14 6.01 13.55
C ASP A 8 -2.82 5.75 14.91
N GLY A 9 -2.02 5.45 15.93
CA GLY A 9 -2.46 5.25 17.29
C GLY A 9 -3.15 3.91 17.50
N SER A 10 -2.55 2.84 16.97
CA SER A 10 -3.05 1.48 17.17
C SER A 10 -3.11 1.13 18.67
N PRO A 11 -4.18 0.47 19.14
CA PRO A 11 -4.38 0.19 20.56
C PRO A 11 -3.57 -1.02 21.07
N ASP A 12 -2.89 -1.73 20.17
CA ASP A 12 -2.19 -2.97 20.43
C ASP A 12 -0.66 -2.80 20.33
N ARG A 13 0.04 -3.85 19.89
CA ARG A 13 1.51 -3.85 19.81
C ARG A 13 2.05 -3.31 18.49
N CYS A 14 1.21 -2.85 17.56
CA CYS A 14 1.64 -2.42 16.23
C CYS A 14 2.71 -1.31 16.28
N GLY A 15 2.53 -0.29 17.12
CA GLY A 15 3.52 0.78 17.27
C GLY A 15 4.90 0.26 17.73
N ILE A 16 4.91 -0.64 18.72
CA ILE A 16 6.15 -1.27 19.22
C ILE A 16 6.83 -2.09 18.12
N ILE A 17 6.06 -2.84 17.33
CA ILE A 17 6.60 -3.62 16.22
C ILE A 17 7.24 -2.70 15.18
N CYS A 18 6.61 -1.57 14.85
CA CYS A 18 7.18 -0.59 13.93
C CYS A 18 8.54 -0.08 14.42
N ASP A 19 8.65 0.26 15.71
CA ASP A 19 9.90 0.70 16.34
C ASP A 19 10.99 -0.37 16.28
N GLU A 20 10.64 -1.63 16.53
CA GLU A 20 11.56 -2.75 16.41
C GLU A 20 12.12 -2.86 14.98
N TYR A 21 11.28 -2.76 13.95
CA TYR A 21 11.75 -2.78 12.56
C TYR A 21 12.67 -1.59 12.22
N ALA A 22 12.33 -0.39 12.67
CA ALA A 22 13.17 0.80 12.47
C ALA A 22 14.51 0.74 13.20
N ALA A 23 14.58 0.06 14.35
CA ALA A 23 15.84 -0.19 15.04
C ALA A 23 16.78 -1.13 14.26
N HIS A 24 16.25 -2.00 13.40
CA HIS A 24 17.02 -3.00 12.65
C HIS A 24 17.36 -2.58 11.22
N ASP A 25 16.62 -1.65 10.61
CA ASP A 25 16.84 -1.20 9.24
C ASP A 25 16.72 0.33 9.11
N ALA A 26 17.86 0.98 8.81
CA ALA A 26 17.96 2.43 8.70
C ALA A 26 17.14 3.04 7.55
N ARG A 27 16.59 2.22 6.65
CA ARG A 27 15.66 2.67 5.59
C ARG A 27 14.24 2.86 6.13
N ILE A 28 13.94 2.34 7.32
CA ILE A 28 12.61 2.37 7.93
C ILE A 28 12.52 3.56 8.89
N ARG A 29 11.45 4.35 8.74
CA ARG A 29 11.12 5.49 9.59
C ARG A 29 9.71 5.30 10.13
N VAL A 30 9.52 5.56 11.42
CA VAL A 30 8.21 5.43 12.07
C VAL A 30 7.64 6.80 12.40
N ILE A 31 6.35 6.98 12.16
CA ILE A 31 5.57 8.15 12.56
C ILE A 31 4.45 7.66 13.47
N HIS A 32 4.51 7.99 14.75
CA HIS A 32 3.41 7.77 15.68
C HIS A 32 2.53 9.01 15.73
N ARG A 33 1.24 8.81 15.58
CA ARG A 33 0.25 9.88 15.67
C ARG A 33 -0.97 9.43 16.45
N ARG A 34 -1.78 10.41 16.86
CA ARG A 34 -3.13 10.12 17.36
C ARG A 34 -4.02 9.72 16.19
N ASN A 35 -4.82 8.68 16.39
CA ASN A 35 -5.81 8.20 15.42
C ASN A 35 -6.59 9.36 14.78
N GLY A 36 -6.36 9.51 13.47
CA GLY A 36 -7.04 10.45 12.59
C GLY A 36 -7.69 9.76 11.39
N GLY A 37 -7.65 8.43 11.36
CA GLY A 37 -8.08 7.61 10.28
C GLY A 37 -7.07 7.57 9.14
N LEU A 38 -7.30 6.62 8.25
CA LEU A 38 -6.37 6.24 7.21
C LEU A 38 -5.87 7.37 6.29
N SER A 39 -6.78 8.26 5.87
CA SER A 39 -6.37 9.36 4.98
C SER A 39 -5.37 10.27 5.67
N ALA A 40 -5.51 10.48 6.98
CA ALA A 40 -4.55 11.25 7.76
C ALA A 40 -3.21 10.52 7.89
N ALA A 41 -3.23 9.19 8.05
CA ALA A 41 -2.02 8.38 8.08
C ALA A 41 -1.24 8.47 6.76
N ARG A 42 -1.91 8.32 5.60
CA ARG A 42 -1.27 8.44 4.29
C ARG A 42 -0.73 9.84 4.03
N ASN A 43 -1.47 10.87 4.40
CA ASN A 43 -1.01 12.25 4.25
C ASN A 43 0.25 12.50 5.08
N ALA A 44 0.31 11.97 6.31
CA ALA A 44 1.52 12.06 7.14
C ALA A 44 2.71 11.32 6.49
N GLY A 45 2.47 10.14 5.89
CA GLY A 45 3.49 9.42 5.14
C GLY A 45 3.98 10.20 3.90
N LEU A 46 3.06 10.76 3.12
CA LEU A 46 3.37 11.58 1.94
C LEU A 46 4.16 12.83 2.28
N GLU A 47 3.78 13.55 3.35
CA GLU A 47 4.51 14.74 3.82
C GLU A 47 5.94 14.41 4.27
N ALA A 48 6.17 13.19 4.75
CA ALA A 48 7.48 12.75 5.23
C ALA A 48 8.35 12.10 4.14
N ALA A 49 7.78 11.72 3.01
CA ALA A 49 8.46 11.01 1.92
C ALA A 49 9.45 11.93 1.19
N GLN A 50 10.60 11.37 0.85
CA GLN A 50 11.71 12.05 0.17
C GLN A 50 12.04 11.41 -1.19
N GLY A 51 11.48 10.24 -1.47
CA GLY A 51 11.60 9.56 -2.76
C GLY A 51 10.93 10.32 -3.91
N GLU A 52 11.48 10.14 -5.12
CA GLU A 52 10.90 10.65 -6.37
C GLU A 52 9.61 9.92 -6.76
N TYR A 53 9.49 8.65 -6.34
CA TYR A 53 8.33 7.80 -6.59
C TYR A 53 7.69 7.40 -5.26
N ILE A 54 6.36 7.38 -5.24
CA ILE A 54 5.57 6.96 -4.08
C ILE A 54 4.90 5.62 -4.39
N GLY A 55 5.06 4.67 -3.46
CA GLY A 55 4.32 3.42 -3.44
C GLY A 55 3.57 3.29 -2.12
N PHE A 56 2.37 2.74 -2.18
CA PHE A 56 1.60 2.38 -0.99
C PHE A 56 1.63 0.85 -0.82
N ALA A 57 1.65 0.41 0.43
CA ALA A 57 1.48 -0.98 0.84
C ALA A 57 0.61 -0.98 2.08
N ASP A 58 -0.47 -1.76 2.06
CA ASP A 58 -1.32 -1.95 3.21
C ASP A 58 -0.67 -3.00 4.14
N ALA A 59 -0.79 -2.81 5.45
CA ALA A 59 0.02 -3.55 6.43
C ALA A 59 -0.55 -4.93 6.81
N ASP A 60 -1.72 -5.29 6.29
CA ASP A 60 -2.29 -6.64 6.26
C ASP A 60 -1.98 -7.40 4.96
N ASP A 61 -1.29 -6.76 4.00
CA ASP A 61 -0.87 -7.37 2.75
C ASP A 61 0.59 -7.82 2.76
N SER A 62 0.92 -8.68 1.80
CA SER A 62 2.29 -9.06 1.49
C SER A 62 2.60 -8.77 0.03
N LEU A 63 3.80 -8.27 -0.24
CA LEU A 63 4.24 -7.97 -1.59
C LEU A 63 5.09 -9.13 -2.12
N GLY A 64 4.86 -9.49 -3.39
CA GLY A 64 5.70 -10.45 -4.09
C GLY A 64 7.13 -9.95 -4.27
N ASN A 65 8.06 -10.88 -4.47
CA ASN A 65 9.42 -10.52 -4.89
C ASN A 65 9.35 -9.68 -6.17
N ASP A 66 10.21 -8.66 -6.25
CA ASP A 66 10.30 -7.74 -7.38
C ASP A 66 9.04 -6.90 -7.66
N PHE A 67 8.04 -6.88 -6.78
CA PHE A 67 6.78 -6.14 -6.99
C PHE A 67 7.02 -4.69 -7.43
N TYR A 68 7.76 -3.91 -6.65
CA TYR A 68 8.09 -2.54 -7.03
C TYR A 68 9.08 -2.45 -8.21
N ALA A 69 9.99 -3.42 -8.35
CA ALA A 69 10.96 -3.40 -9.45
C ALA A 69 10.27 -3.54 -10.82
N GLN A 70 9.19 -4.32 -10.91
CA GLN A 70 8.41 -4.47 -12.13
C GLN A 70 7.65 -3.19 -12.48
N GLY A 71 7.00 -2.54 -11.50
CA GLY A 71 6.33 -1.25 -11.73
C GLY A 71 7.32 -0.15 -12.13
N MET A 72 8.47 -0.07 -11.45
CA MET A 72 9.54 0.87 -11.79
C MET A 72 10.08 0.68 -13.20
N LYS A 73 10.16 -0.56 -13.70
CA LYS A 73 10.59 -0.82 -15.08
C LYS A 73 9.66 -0.17 -16.10
N VAL A 74 8.36 -0.05 -15.83
CA VAL A 74 7.42 0.64 -16.72
C VAL A 74 7.66 2.15 -16.66
N LEU A 75 7.66 2.73 -15.46
CA LEU A 75 7.88 4.16 -15.24
C LEU A 75 9.20 4.67 -15.84
N LEU A 76 10.27 3.88 -15.74
CA LEU A 76 11.59 4.28 -16.23
C LEU A 76 11.76 4.11 -17.75
N ASN A 77 10.94 3.27 -18.39
CA ASN A 77 11.03 3.03 -19.84
C ASN A 77 10.08 3.92 -20.66
N ASP A 78 9.12 4.57 -20.00
CA ASP A 78 8.21 5.51 -20.65
C ASP A 78 8.08 6.80 -19.83
N SER A 79 8.72 7.86 -20.31
CA SER A 79 8.68 9.19 -19.69
C SER A 79 7.31 9.86 -19.72
N LEU A 80 6.32 9.29 -20.41
CA LEU A 80 4.94 9.77 -20.42
C LEU A 80 4.04 9.05 -19.39
N THR A 81 4.57 8.04 -18.68
CA THR A 81 3.81 7.32 -17.66
C THR A 81 3.97 8.00 -16.29
N ASP A 82 2.88 8.55 -15.76
CA ASP A 82 2.87 9.23 -14.45
C ASP A 82 2.65 8.28 -13.27
N TRP A 83 1.98 7.15 -13.48
CA TRP A 83 1.62 6.19 -12.44
C TRP A 83 1.43 4.78 -13.00
N VAL A 84 1.65 3.78 -12.14
CA VAL A 84 1.48 2.36 -12.48
C VAL A 84 0.66 1.69 -11.40
N GLU A 85 -0.39 0.99 -11.81
CA GLU A 85 -1.15 0.08 -10.95
C GLU A 85 -0.63 -1.35 -11.12
N MET A 86 -0.38 -2.03 -10.00
CA MET A 86 0.15 -3.39 -9.97
C MET A 86 -0.96 -4.39 -9.62
N PRO A 87 -0.93 -5.61 -10.20
CA PRO A 87 -1.98 -6.61 -9.96
C PRO A 87 -1.97 -7.12 -8.52
N VAL A 88 -3.16 -7.35 -7.96
CA VAL A 88 -3.37 -7.99 -6.66
C VAL A 88 -3.58 -9.49 -6.86
N LEU A 89 -2.79 -10.33 -6.18
CA LEU A 89 -3.04 -11.77 -6.10
C LEU A 89 -3.85 -12.10 -4.85
N VAL A 90 -5.03 -12.68 -5.04
CA VAL A 90 -5.87 -13.17 -3.94
C VAL A 90 -5.51 -14.62 -3.62
N HIS A 91 -5.20 -14.91 -2.35
CA HIS A 91 -4.84 -16.25 -1.91
C HIS A 91 -6.08 -17.15 -1.78
N TYR A 92 -5.92 -18.43 -2.11
CA TYR A 92 -6.94 -19.47 -1.97
C TYR A 92 -6.70 -20.26 -0.67
N ASN A 93 -7.77 -20.74 -0.06
CA ASN A 93 -7.63 -21.60 1.12
C ASN A 93 -7.03 -22.96 0.70
N HIS A 94 -5.77 -23.20 1.09
CA HIS A 94 -5.03 -24.42 0.76
C HIS A 94 -5.68 -25.72 1.24
N ARG A 95 -6.63 -25.69 2.18
CA ARG A 95 -7.34 -26.88 2.67
C ARG A 95 -8.50 -27.32 1.80
N ASN A 96 -9.14 -26.40 1.08
CA ASN A 96 -10.34 -26.70 0.30
C ASN A 96 -10.27 -26.20 -1.16
N GLY A 97 -9.18 -25.54 -1.56
CA GLY A 97 -9.00 -24.99 -2.91
C GLY A 97 -9.98 -23.87 -3.26
N GLN A 98 -10.72 -23.33 -2.29
CA GLN A 98 -11.70 -22.28 -2.53
C GLN A 98 -11.06 -20.89 -2.46
N LEU A 99 -11.56 -20.00 -3.32
CA LEU A 99 -11.18 -18.59 -3.32
C LEU A 99 -11.55 -17.99 -1.95
N TYR A 100 -10.60 -17.33 -1.29
CA TYR A 100 -10.91 -16.60 -0.07
C TYR A 100 -11.78 -15.40 -0.44
N GLN A 101 -13.08 -15.51 -0.14
CA GLN A 101 -14.05 -14.44 -0.31
C GLN A 101 -14.07 -13.64 1.01
N PRO A 102 -13.55 -12.41 1.07
CA PRO A 102 -13.68 -11.59 2.26
C PRO A 102 -15.17 -11.33 2.54
N PRO A 103 -15.58 -11.19 3.82
CA PRO A 103 -16.97 -11.00 4.22
C PRO A 103 -17.60 -9.69 3.69
N ARG A 104 -16.82 -8.81 3.06
CA ARG A 104 -17.30 -7.67 2.27
C ARG A 104 -16.54 -7.61 0.94
N PRO A 105 -17.21 -7.35 -0.19
CA PRO A 105 -16.52 -7.22 -1.47
C PRO A 105 -15.60 -5.99 -1.45
N ALA A 106 -14.31 -6.20 -1.71
CA ALA A 106 -13.44 -5.13 -2.17
C ALA A 106 -13.93 -4.70 -3.56
N HIS A 107 -14.13 -3.40 -3.75
CA HIS A 107 -14.81 -2.82 -4.91
C HIS A 107 -13.96 -2.81 -6.19
N THR A 108 -13.50 -3.97 -6.65
CA THR A 108 -12.98 -4.14 -8.02
C THR A 108 -13.40 -5.51 -8.50
N ASP A 109 -14.15 -5.57 -9.60
CA ASP A 109 -14.68 -6.77 -10.24
C ASP A 109 -13.61 -7.63 -10.97
N GLY A 110 -12.34 -7.46 -10.59
CA GLY A 110 -11.21 -8.21 -11.11
C GLY A 110 -10.91 -7.94 -12.58
N GLN A 111 -11.51 -6.92 -13.19
CA GLN A 111 -11.14 -6.46 -14.53
C GLN A 111 -10.14 -5.29 -14.41
N PRO A 112 -9.06 -5.27 -15.21
CA PRO A 112 -8.21 -4.09 -15.30
C PRO A 112 -9.02 -2.92 -15.88
N GLU A 113 -9.18 -1.85 -15.10
CA GLU A 113 -9.87 -0.64 -15.56
C GLU A 113 -8.88 0.23 -16.34
N ILE A 114 -9.05 0.31 -17.67
CA ILE A 114 -8.23 1.20 -18.51
C ILE A 114 -8.80 2.63 -18.38
N LEU A 115 -8.20 3.42 -17.50
CA LEU A 115 -8.58 4.83 -17.32
C LEU A 115 -8.12 5.67 -18.52
N GLN A 116 -9.07 6.30 -19.21
CA GLN A 116 -8.78 7.22 -20.32
C GLN A 116 -8.50 8.65 -19.79
N PRO A 117 -7.64 9.44 -20.47
CA PRO A 117 -7.34 10.82 -20.07
C PRO A 117 -8.61 11.67 -19.92
N GLY A 118 -8.80 12.30 -18.77
CA GLY A 118 -9.96 13.16 -18.46
C GLY A 118 -11.14 12.45 -17.78
N SER A 119 -11.02 11.15 -17.48
CA SER A 119 -11.98 10.45 -16.62
C SER A 119 -11.88 10.97 -15.18
N LYS A 120 -13.00 11.48 -14.64
CA LYS A 120 -13.09 11.82 -13.21
C LYS A 120 -13.30 10.52 -12.43
N THR A 121 -12.21 9.87 -12.04
CA THR A 121 -12.28 8.66 -11.22
C THR A 121 -12.80 9.01 -9.83
N LYS A 122 -13.79 8.26 -9.35
CA LYS A 122 -14.08 8.19 -7.91
C LYS A 122 -12.89 7.48 -7.27
N LEU A 123 -12.17 8.17 -6.39
CA LEU A 123 -11.20 7.58 -5.48
C LEU A 123 -11.88 6.41 -4.74
N HIS A 124 -11.59 5.18 -5.12
CA HIS A 124 -12.01 3.99 -4.39
C HIS A 124 -10.98 3.66 -3.31
N PRO A 125 -11.44 3.17 -2.14
CA PRO A 125 -10.74 3.32 -0.87
C PRO A 125 -9.55 2.37 -0.78
N CYS A 126 -8.38 2.96 -0.89
CA CYS A 126 -7.09 2.48 -0.42
C CYS A 126 -7.22 2.21 1.12
N LEU A 127 -6.72 1.10 1.73
CA LEU A 127 -6.89 0.79 3.18
C LEU A 127 -5.67 0.27 4.01
N CYS A 128 -5.02 1.10 4.87
CA CYS A 128 -4.08 0.64 5.93
C CYS A 128 -4.79 0.46 7.30
N LEU A 129 -4.18 -0.37 8.15
CA LEU A 129 -4.62 -0.91 9.46
C LEU A 129 -5.29 0.10 10.42
N GLU A 130 -6.36 -0.37 11.08
CA GLU A 130 -6.86 0.10 12.38
C GLU A 130 -6.12 -0.61 13.54
#